data_AF-A0A958Y5R9-F1
#
_entry.id   AF-A0A958Y5R9-F1
#
_cell.length_a   1.000
_cell.length_b   1.000
_cell.length_c   1.000
_cell.angle_alpha   90.00
_cell.angle_beta   90.00
_cell.angle_gamma   90.00
#
_symmetry.space_group_name_H-M   'P 1'
#
loop_
_entity.id
_entity.type
_entity.pdbx_description
1 polymer ?
#
loop_
_entity_poly.entity_id
_entity_poly.type
_entity_poly.pdbx_seq_one_letter_code
_entity_poly.pdbx_strand_id
1 'polypeptide(L)'
;MKTSLYLLFFLSIFGISCCNDDDDNTAETQPIAGEWNLKHAQGGLAGVNDTYEDGIIVWTFSDDGTTLVVENNNTEDAIYDGLESGTYACTYLSTDGTTTSLIIDETLDLGILTINGSTMTLDENVAADGFLLTFER
;
A
#
# COMPACT_ATOMS: atom_id res chain seq x y z
N MET A 1 -3.32 -85.57 -14.99
CA MET A 1 -2.13 -84.80 -14.56
C MET A 1 -2.23 -83.46 -15.28
N LYS A 2 -2.95 -82.44 -14.77
CA LYS A 2 -2.62 -81.50 -13.69
C LYS A 2 -1.21 -80.92 -13.81
N THR A 3 -1.10 -79.73 -14.42
CA THR A 3 -0.19 -78.67 -13.98
C THR A 3 -0.75 -77.32 -14.43
N SER A 4 -1.42 -76.63 -13.52
CA SER A 4 -1.71 -75.19 -13.62
C SER A 4 -0.40 -74.42 -13.57
N LEU A 5 -0.19 -73.49 -14.49
CA LEU A 5 0.91 -72.53 -14.42
C LEU A 5 0.35 -71.17 -14.04
N TYR A 6 0.44 -70.85 -12.74
CA TYR A 6 0.28 -69.51 -12.22
C TYR A 6 1.53 -68.70 -12.58
N LEU A 7 1.37 -67.57 -13.27
CA LEU A 7 2.42 -66.55 -13.34
C LEU A 7 1.94 -65.25 -12.70
N LEU A 8 2.76 -64.85 -11.75
CA LEU A 8 2.59 -63.82 -10.73
C LEU A 8 2.82 -62.42 -11.31
N PHE A 9 1.88 -61.53 -11.03
CA PHE A 9 2.04 -60.12 -10.66
C PHE A 9 3.40 -59.45 -10.95
N PHE A 10 3.42 -58.45 -11.84
CA PHE A 10 4.31 -57.30 -11.68
C PHE A 10 3.58 -55.99 -11.95
N LEU A 11 3.68 -55.18 -10.91
CA LEU A 11 3.23 -53.82 -10.68
C LEU A 11 3.90 -52.84 -11.65
N SER A 12 3.15 -51.91 -12.22
CA SER A 12 3.66 -50.56 -12.58
C SER A 12 2.50 -49.59 -12.70
N ILE A 13 2.15 -49.02 -11.55
CA ILE A 13 1.53 -47.71 -11.46
C ILE A 13 2.67 -46.73 -11.71
N PHE A 14 2.66 -46.06 -12.87
CA PHE A 14 3.46 -44.85 -13.06
C PHE A 14 2.47 -43.70 -13.23
N GLY A 15 2.34 -42.92 -12.16
CA GLY A 15 1.59 -41.68 -12.16
C GLY A 15 2.30 -40.67 -13.05
N ILE A 16 1.56 -40.11 -14.00
CA ILE A 16 1.94 -38.84 -14.60
C ILE A 16 1.24 -37.80 -13.73
N SER A 17 1.94 -37.34 -12.71
CA SER A 17 1.62 -36.12 -12.00
C SER A 17 1.84 -34.99 -12.99
N CYS A 18 0.76 -34.47 -13.58
CA CYS A 18 0.81 -33.22 -14.31
C CYS A 18 0.97 -32.13 -13.25
N CYS A 19 2.20 -31.65 -13.08
CA CYS A 19 2.46 -30.39 -12.41
C CYS A 19 1.89 -29.31 -13.33
N ASN A 20 0.71 -28.79 -13.01
CA ASN A 20 0.37 -27.45 -13.43
C ASN A 20 1.26 -26.55 -12.58
N ASP A 21 2.40 -26.12 -13.14
CA ASP A 21 2.98 -24.84 -12.73
C ASP A 21 2.08 -23.78 -13.36
N ASP A 22 0.94 -23.53 -12.72
CA ASP A 22 0.30 -22.23 -12.84
C ASP A 22 1.16 -21.30 -11.98
N ASP A 23 2.25 -20.80 -12.58
CA ASP A 23 2.91 -19.57 -12.13
C ASP A 23 1.86 -18.46 -12.30
N ASP A 24 0.95 -18.38 -11.32
CA ASP A 24 0.08 -17.25 -11.12
C ASP A 24 1.00 -16.07 -10.82
N ASN A 25 1.35 -15.34 -11.87
CA ASN A 25 2.01 -14.04 -11.78
C ASN A 25 0.96 -13.03 -11.28
N THR A 26 0.42 -13.26 -10.07
CA THR A 26 -0.35 -12.26 -9.35
C THR A 26 0.65 -11.18 -8.98
N ALA A 27 0.55 -10.03 -9.64
CA ALA A 27 1.29 -8.84 -9.23
C ALA A 27 1.03 -8.63 -7.72
N GLU A 28 2.10 -8.71 -6.93
CA GLU A 28 2.04 -8.55 -5.49
C GLU A 28 1.56 -7.13 -5.16
N THR A 29 0.28 -7.02 -4.79
CA THR A 29 -0.34 -5.75 -4.39
C THR A 29 0.39 -5.19 -3.19
N GLN A 30 0.92 -3.97 -3.31
CA GLN A 30 1.63 -3.33 -2.20
C GLN A 30 0.67 -3.04 -1.03
N PRO A 31 1.13 -3.11 0.24
CA PRO A 31 0.27 -2.85 1.40
C PRO A 31 -0.42 -1.47 1.42
N ILE A 32 0.17 -0.50 0.70
CA ILE A 32 -0.33 0.87 0.53
C ILE A 32 -1.39 1.01 -0.57
N ALA A 33 -1.51 0.03 -1.47
CA ALA A 33 -2.41 0.12 -2.61
C ALA A 33 -3.87 0.32 -2.19
N GLY A 34 -4.61 1.04 -3.03
CA GLY A 34 -6.03 1.35 -2.82
C GLY A 34 -6.28 2.78 -2.35
N GLU A 35 -7.51 3.02 -1.91
CA GLU A 35 -8.02 4.33 -1.54
C GLU A 35 -7.83 4.60 -0.04
N TRP A 36 -7.42 5.83 0.27
CA TRP A 36 -7.18 6.33 1.61
C TRP A 36 -7.85 7.69 1.75
N ASN A 37 -8.74 7.81 2.73
CA ASN A 37 -9.41 9.06 3.07
C ASN A 37 -8.58 9.78 4.12
N LEU A 38 -8.19 11.04 3.86
CA LEU A 38 -7.58 11.87 4.90
C LEU A 38 -8.63 12.11 5.98
N LYS A 39 -8.32 11.76 7.22
CA LYS A 39 -9.22 11.95 8.38
C LYS A 39 -8.78 13.12 9.23
N HIS A 40 -7.46 13.29 9.37
CA HIS A 40 -6.91 14.26 10.30
C HIS A 40 -5.60 14.85 9.80
N ALA A 41 -5.47 16.16 9.96
CA ALA A 41 -4.22 16.90 9.75
C ALA A 41 -3.92 17.72 11.01
N GLN A 42 -2.79 17.43 11.65
CA GLN A 42 -2.37 18.15 12.85
C GLN A 42 -0.91 18.56 12.81
N GLY A 43 -0.57 19.65 13.49
CA GLY A 43 0.80 20.16 13.57
C GLY A 43 0.96 21.52 12.93
N GLY A 44 2.13 21.77 12.34
CA GLY A 44 2.49 23.09 11.86
C GLY A 44 2.76 24.08 12.99
N LEU A 45 3.45 25.17 12.67
CA LEU A 45 3.78 26.23 13.63
C LEU A 45 2.53 26.89 14.24
N ALA A 46 1.41 26.88 13.52
CA ALA A 46 0.13 27.44 13.98
C ALA A 46 -0.67 26.50 14.89
N GLY A 47 -0.28 25.22 15.01
CA GLY A 47 -1.03 24.22 15.77
C GLY A 47 -2.35 23.83 15.11
N VAL A 48 -2.30 23.51 13.81
CA VAL A 48 -3.42 22.96 13.04
C VAL A 48 -3.91 21.66 13.68
N ASN A 49 -5.21 21.43 13.59
CA ASN A 49 -5.90 20.27 14.14
C ASN A 49 -7.22 20.05 13.39
N ASP A 50 -7.10 19.87 12.07
CA ASP A 50 -8.23 19.83 11.14
C ASP A 50 -8.71 18.39 10.95
N THR A 51 -10.02 18.22 10.79
CA THR A 51 -10.66 16.91 10.62
C THR A 51 -11.53 16.93 9.37
N TYR A 52 -11.48 15.85 8.60
CA TYR A 52 -12.15 15.73 7.32
C TYR A 52 -13.12 14.54 7.33
N GLU A 53 -14.28 14.76 6.72
CA GLU A 53 -15.24 13.69 6.42
C GLU A 53 -14.72 12.81 5.28
N ASP A 54 -15.21 11.57 5.20
CA ASP A 54 -14.80 10.63 4.14
C ASP A 54 -15.14 11.18 2.75
N GLY A 55 -14.28 10.94 1.79
CA GLY A 55 -14.44 11.37 0.40
C GLY A 55 -14.10 12.84 0.13
N ILE A 56 -13.78 13.65 1.14
CA ILE A 56 -13.40 15.06 0.92
C ILE A 56 -12.00 15.17 0.34
N ILE A 57 -11.03 14.46 0.92
CA ILE A 57 -9.66 14.36 0.42
C ILE A 57 -9.31 12.87 0.33
N VAL A 58 -9.15 12.37 -0.89
CA VAL A 58 -8.93 10.95 -1.18
C VAL A 58 -7.60 10.76 -1.90
N TRP A 59 -6.81 9.81 -1.42
CA TRP A 59 -5.52 9.42 -1.97
C TRP A 59 -5.61 7.97 -2.45
N THR A 60 -5.43 7.76 -3.76
CA THR A 60 -5.54 6.45 -4.39
C THR A 60 -4.19 6.02 -4.91
N PHE A 61 -3.59 5.01 -4.27
CA PHE A 61 -2.33 4.42 -4.70
C PHE A 61 -2.57 3.27 -5.68
N SER A 62 -1.76 3.21 -6.73
CA SER A 62 -1.74 2.08 -7.66
C SER A 62 -1.37 0.77 -6.97
N ASP A 63 -1.70 -0.37 -7.59
CA ASP A 63 -1.41 -1.71 -7.04
C ASP A 63 0.09 -1.93 -6.76
N ASP A 64 0.96 -1.31 -7.56
CA ASP A 64 2.41 -1.35 -7.40
C ASP A 64 2.95 -0.25 -6.45
N GLY A 65 2.08 0.63 -5.96
CA GLY A 65 2.41 1.74 -5.05
C GLY A 65 3.24 2.86 -5.67
N THR A 66 3.45 2.87 -6.99
CA THR A 66 4.34 3.86 -7.66
C THR A 66 3.64 5.12 -8.13
N THR A 67 2.30 5.09 -8.21
CA THR A 67 1.48 6.23 -8.64
C THR A 67 0.46 6.55 -7.57
N LEU A 68 0.30 7.84 -7.27
CA LEU A 68 -0.73 8.37 -6.37
C LEU A 68 -1.64 9.31 -7.16
N VAL A 69 -2.95 9.08 -7.09
CA VAL A 69 -3.97 10.02 -7.55
C VAL A 69 -4.59 10.69 -6.32
N VAL A 70 -4.59 12.02 -6.29
CA VAL A 70 -5.20 12.81 -5.21
C VAL A 70 -6.46 13.48 -5.75
N GLU A 71 -7.56 13.29 -5.04
CA GLU A 71 -8.82 14.00 -5.23
C GLU A 71 -9.09 14.83 -3.97
N ASN A 72 -8.76 16.12 -4.03
CA ASN A 72 -9.00 17.07 -2.97
C ASN A 72 -10.18 17.98 -3.37
N ASN A 73 -11.33 17.71 -2.77
CA ASN A 73 -12.59 18.42 -2.97
C ASN A 73 -12.91 19.34 -1.79
N ASN A 74 -11.96 19.61 -0.89
CA ASN A 74 -12.21 20.53 0.20
C ASN A 74 -12.43 21.95 -0.36
N THR A 75 -13.55 22.57 0.02
CA THR A 75 -13.90 23.94 -0.38
C THR A 75 -13.87 24.92 0.78
N GLU A 76 -13.68 24.41 2.00
CA GLU A 76 -13.54 25.24 3.19
C GLU A 76 -12.12 25.83 3.25
N ASP A 77 -11.98 27.01 3.86
CA ASP A 77 -10.66 27.57 4.20
C ASP A 77 -10.05 26.74 5.35
N ALA A 78 -9.55 25.55 5.04
CA ALA A 78 -8.72 24.77 5.94
C ALA A 78 -7.31 25.37 6.04
N ILE A 79 -6.62 25.12 7.15
CA ILE A 79 -5.24 25.61 7.31
C ILE A 79 -4.26 24.70 6.56
N TYR A 80 -4.58 23.41 6.40
CA TYR A 80 -3.76 22.47 5.66
C TYR A 80 -4.53 21.27 5.09
N ASP A 81 -4.59 21.16 3.76
CA ASP A 81 -5.24 20.07 3.02
C ASP A 81 -4.26 19.01 2.46
N GLY A 82 -2.97 19.14 2.74
CA GLY A 82 -1.93 18.29 2.15
C GLY A 82 -1.71 18.61 0.67
N LEU A 83 -1.83 17.58 -0.19
CA LEU A 83 -1.60 17.71 -1.64
C LEU A 83 -2.84 18.27 -2.36
N GLU A 84 -2.60 19.04 -3.42
CA GLU A 84 -3.65 19.45 -4.37
C GLU A 84 -4.16 18.24 -5.17
N SER A 85 -5.31 18.41 -5.84
CA SER A 85 -5.83 17.39 -6.75
C SER A 85 -4.86 17.18 -7.92
N GLY A 86 -4.51 15.92 -8.21
CA GLY A 86 -3.50 15.62 -9.22
C GLY A 86 -3.11 14.15 -9.30
N THR A 87 -2.10 13.88 -10.12
CA THR A 87 -1.46 12.57 -10.22
C THR A 87 0.04 12.75 -10.03
N TYR A 88 0.60 11.94 -9.14
CA TYR A 88 1.96 12.07 -8.67
C TYR A 88 2.72 10.75 -8.75
N ALA A 89 4.03 10.82 -8.98
CA ALA A 89 4.92 9.68 -8.85
C ALA A 89 5.35 9.50 -7.40
N CYS A 90 5.31 8.26 -6.91
CA CYS A 90 5.71 7.89 -5.55
C CYS A 90 7.04 7.15 -5.56
N THR A 91 7.94 7.55 -4.69
CA THR A 91 9.20 6.87 -4.41
C THR A 91 9.34 6.67 -2.90
N TYR A 92 9.98 5.57 -2.49
CA TYR A 92 10.14 5.21 -1.09
C TYR A 92 11.62 5.20 -0.72
N LEU A 93 11.97 5.94 0.33
CA LEU A 93 13.34 5.97 0.85
C LEU A 93 13.40 5.22 2.18
N SER A 94 14.09 4.07 2.20
CA SER A 94 14.33 3.35 3.44
C SER A 94 15.58 3.87 4.13
N THR A 95 15.43 4.35 5.36
CA THR A 95 16.53 4.71 6.26
C THR A 95 16.67 3.62 7.32
N ASP A 96 17.90 3.13 7.50
CA ASP A 96 18.25 2.07 8.46
C ASP A 96 17.46 0.75 8.30
N GLY A 97 16.93 0.51 7.09
CA GLY A 97 16.21 -0.72 6.72
C GLY A 97 14.86 -0.91 7.42
N THR A 98 14.37 0.09 8.17
CA THR A 98 13.17 -0.03 8.99
C THR A 98 12.22 1.15 8.81
N THR A 99 12.76 2.35 8.68
CA THR A 99 11.95 3.57 8.49
C THR A 99 11.82 3.83 6.99
N THR A 100 10.59 3.99 6.50
CA THR A 100 10.33 4.30 5.10
C THR A 100 9.72 5.68 4.99
N SER A 101 10.35 6.58 4.24
CA SER A 101 9.77 7.88 3.87
C SER A 101 9.10 7.83 2.51
N LEU A 102 8.01 8.57 2.34
CA LEU A 102 7.30 8.73 1.06
C LEU A 102 7.76 10.02 0.38
N ILE A 103 8.30 9.88 -0.82
CA ILE A 103 8.76 10.99 -1.67
C ILE A 103 7.81 11.11 -2.87
N ILE A 104 7.31 12.32 -3.10
CA ILE A 104 6.41 12.67 -4.20
C ILE A 104 7.17 13.43 -5.28
N ASP A 105 7.01 13.00 -6.54
CA ASP A 105 7.65 13.59 -7.73
C ASP A 105 9.16 13.84 -7.55
N GLU A 106 9.85 12.94 -6.85
CA GLU A 106 11.29 13.00 -6.53
C GLU A 106 11.76 14.25 -5.77
N THR A 107 10.84 15.12 -5.33
CA THR A 107 11.16 16.47 -4.85
C THR A 107 10.55 16.80 -3.49
N LEU A 108 9.37 16.26 -3.18
CA LEU A 108 8.67 16.52 -1.95
C LEU A 108 8.75 15.31 -1.02
N ASP A 109 9.42 15.47 0.11
CA ASP A 109 9.46 14.45 1.18
C ASP A 109 8.26 14.66 2.11
N LEU A 110 7.32 13.71 2.09
CA LEU A 110 6.15 13.69 2.99
C LEU A 110 6.46 13.02 4.34
N GLY A 111 7.73 12.70 4.59
CA GLY A 111 8.21 12.15 5.83
C GLY A 111 7.85 10.68 6.01
N ILE A 112 7.79 10.25 7.26
CA ILE A 112 7.76 8.83 7.63
C ILE A 112 6.36 8.25 7.36
N LEU A 113 6.31 7.26 6.49
CA LEU A 113 5.11 6.48 6.19
C LEU A 113 5.01 5.29 7.14
N THR A 114 3.85 5.18 7.82
CA THR A 114 3.51 3.99 8.62
C THR A 114 2.12 3.49 8.22
N ILE A 115 2.01 2.18 7.99
CA ILE A 115 0.73 1.52 7.67
C ILE A 115 0.46 0.44 8.73
N ASN A 116 -0.68 0.55 9.40
CA ASN A 116 -1.13 -0.37 10.43
C ASN A 116 -2.56 -0.83 10.11
N GLY A 117 -2.70 -1.89 9.30
CA GLY A 117 -4.00 -2.37 8.86
C GLY A 117 -4.73 -1.29 8.04
N SER A 118 -5.88 -0.83 8.53
CA SER A 118 -6.72 0.18 7.86
C SER A 118 -6.31 1.63 8.10
N THR A 119 -5.23 1.88 8.84
CA THR A 119 -4.75 3.24 9.13
C THR A 119 -3.38 3.46 8.50
N MET A 120 -3.22 4.61 7.84
CA MET A 120 -1.95 5.09 7.31
C MET A 120 -1.64 6.44 7.95
N THR A 121 -0.38 6.66 8.33
CA THR A 121 0.09 7.94 8.82
C THR A 121 1.33 8.42 8.06
N LEU A 122 1.39 9.72 7.80
CA LEU A 122 2.56 10.41 7.25
C LEU A 122 3.01 11.46 8.27
N ASP A 123 4.21 11.27 8.82
CA ASP A 123 4.82 12.21 9.76
C ASP A 123 5.89 13.04 9.04
N GLU A 124 5.52 14.26 8.65
CA GLU A 124 6.39 15.28 8.03
C GLU A 124 7.32 15.95 9.08
N ASN A 125 7.68 15.24 10.15
CA ASN A 125 8.41 15.72 11.31
C ASN A 125 7.60 16.72 12.15
N VAL A 126 6.45 16.28 12.65
CA VAL A 126 5.53 17.08 13.49
C VAL A 126 6.20 17.67 14.74
N ALA A 127 7.26 17.03 15.24
CA ALA A 127 8.06 17.53 16.37
C ALA A 127 8.90 18.78 16.04
N ALA A 128 9.10 19.09 14.76
CA ALA A 128 9.85 20.24 14.25
C ALA A 128 8.99 21.12 13.33
N ASP A 129 7.75 21.38 13.76
CA ASP A 129 6.77 22.24 13.06
C ASP A 129 6.25 21.67 11.71
N GLY A 130 6.46 20.38 11.44
CA GLY A 130 5.82 19.67 10.33
C GLY A 130 4.37 19.25 10.64
N PHE A 131 3.76 18.50 9.73
CA PHE A 131 2.42 17.94 9.90
C PHE A 131 2.45 16.44 10.15
N LEU A 132 1.44 15.96 10.88
CA LEU A 132 1.08 14.55 10.95
C LEU A 132 -0.27 14.39 10.27
N LEU A 133 -0.27 13.63 9.18
CA LEU A 133 -1.47 13.27 8.42
C LEU A 133 -1.89 11.86 8.80
N THR A 134 -3.19 11.68 9.05
CA THR A 134 -3.78 10.36 9.35
C THR A 134 -4.89 10.05 8.36
N PHE A 135 -4.81 8.87 7.76
CA PHE A 135 -5.73 8.38 6.74
C PHE A 135 -6.36 7.05 7.15
N GLU A 136 -7.56 6.80 6.64
CA GLU A 136 -8.30 5.55 6.83
C GLU A 136 -8.85 5.02 5.50
N ARG A 137 -8.91 3.69 5.37
CA ARG A 137 -9.52 2.97 4.23
C ARG A 137 -10.89 2.39 4.58
#